data_AF-A0A845HTK8-F1
#
_entry.id   AF-A0A845HTK8-F1
#
_cell.length_a   1.000
_cell.length_b   1.000
_cell.length_c   1.000
_cell.angle_alpha   90.00
_cell.angle_beta   90.00
_cell.angle_gamma   90.00
#
_symmetry.space_group_name_H-M   'P 1'
#
loop_
_entity.id
_entity.type
_entity.pdbx_description
1 polymer ?
#
loop_
_entity_poly.entity_id
_entity_poly.type
_entity_poly.pdbx_seq_one_letter_code
_entity_poly.pdbx_strand_id
1 'polypeptide(L)'
;MDQHTFSESLAAIVLVVVAGISGLALWGRRHFLLGDLAGLLAFSGICFLFYGVYEEPKAYTLSRLCDGALKGMALPVLVVLGMLAVTHQFRPARWLSAGILWTVLLCAILLETKVNLTGIRVVVRLCAWSALTVFLWYLATRLLRAGEFVHAIGIQVMVVSAQVVAVLAGNGSIEFARNDMPYLLFETISASFLCVQLYYAVYALERVMTPQTVRASVSSIS
;
A
#
# COMPACT_ATOMS: atom_id res chain seq x y z
N MET A 1 -13.07 -27.79 -5.40
CA MET A 1 -12.84 -26.37 -5.04
C MET A 1 -14.02 -25.92 -4.23
N ASP A 2 -13.79 -25.60 -2.97
CA ASP A 2 -14.83 -25.10 -2.08
C ASP A 2 -15.18 -23.65 -2.45
N GLN A 3 -16.41 -23.24 -2.17
CA GLN A 3 -16.92 -21.90 -2.47
C GLN A 3 -16.04 -20.79 -1.83
N HIS A 4 -15.42 -21.10 -0.68
CA HIS A 4 -14.49 -20.22 0.02
C HIS A 4 -13.20 -19.99 -0.77
N THR A 5 -12.54 -21.07 -1.22
CA THR A 5 -11.28 -20.99 -1.99
C THR A 5 -11.47 -20.27 -3.32
N PHE A 6 -12.64 -20.43 -3.95
CA PHE A 6 -12.98 -19.73 -5.19
C PHE A 6 -13.05 -18.21 -5.00
N SER A 7 -13.72 -17.75 -3.93
CA SER A 7 -13.87 -16.32 -3.65
C SER A 7 -12.53 -15.64 -3.32
N GLU A 8 -11.67 -16.30 -2.55
CA GLU A 8 -10.34 -15.78 -2.19
C GLU A 8 -9.42 -15.72 -3.40
N SER A 9 -9.47 -16.73 -4.26
CA SER A 9 -8.71 -16.74 -5.53
C SER A 9 -9.15 -15.60 -6.43
N LEU A 10 -10.45 -15.31 -6.52
CA LEU A 10 -10.96 -14.19 -7.31
C LEU A 10 -10.50 -12.85 -6.76
N ALA A 11 -10.54 -12.66 -5.43
CA ALA A 11 -10.02 -11.44 -4.80
C ALA A 11 -8.51 -11.28 -5.05
N ALA A 12 -7.73 -12.36 -4.94
CA ALA A 12 -6.30 -12.33 -5.20
C ALA A 12 -6.00 -12.01 -6.68
N ILE A 13 -6.78 -12.53 -7.63
CA ILE A 13 -6.67 -12.16 -9.05
C ILE A 13 -6.95 -10.67 -9.24
N VAL A 14 -8.01 -10.14 -8.61
CA VAL A 14 -8.32 -8.70 -8.66
C VAL A 14 -7.15 -7.89 -8.12
N LEU A 15 -6.57 -8.28 -6.98
CA LEU A 15 -5.40 -7.60 -6.42
C LEU A 15 -4.22 -7.63 -7.39
N VAL A 16 -3.89 -8.80 -7.95
CA VAL A 16 -2.77 -8.94 -8.89
C VAL A 16 -2.96 -8.07 -10.14
N VAL A 17 -4.16 -8.08 -10.72
CA VAL A 17 -4.49 -7.28 -11.91
C VAL A 17 -4.45 -5.80 -11.59
N VAL A 18 -5.11 -5.37 -10.51
CA VAL A 18 -5.20 -3.95 -10.13
C VAL A 18 -3.85 -3.40 -9.69
N ALA A 19 -3.15 -4.10 -8.80
CA ALA A 19 -1.83 -3.71 -8.32
C ALA A 19 -0.77 -3.78 -9.45
N GLY A 20 -0.86 -4.77 -10.34
CA GLY A 20 0.01 -4.87 -11.51
C GLY A 20 -0.18 -3.72 -12.49
N ILE A 21 -1.42 -3.43 -12.89
CA ILE A 21 -1.74 -2.34 -13.82
C ILE A 21 -1.37 -0.98 -13.21
N SER A 22 -1.79 -0.72 -11.96
CA SER A 22 -1.46 0.54 -11.30
C SER A 22 0.04 0.69 -11.05
N GLY A 23 0.74 -0.38 -10.70
CA GLY A 23 2.19 -0.40 -10.52
C GLY A 23 2.94 -0.06 -11.82
N LEU A 24 2.56 -0.70 -12.92
CA LEU A 24 3.11 -0.40 -14.26
C LEU A 24 2.81 1.04 -14.69
N ALA A 25 1.59 1.53 -14.44
CA ALA A 25 1.19 2.89 -14.79
C ALA A 25 1.96 3.95 -13.97
N LEU A 26 2.24 3.68 -12.69
CA LEU A 26 3.08 4.51 -11.83
C LEU A 26 4.54 4.49 -12.27
N TRP A 27 5.03 3.34 -12.73
CA TRP A 27 6.39 3.21 -13.25
C TRP A 27 6.60 4.09 -14.49
N GLY A 28 5.62 4.12 -15.40
CA GLY A 28 5.62 5.00 -16.57
C GLY A 28 5.69 6.50 -16.23
N ARG A 29 5.22 6.90 -15.04
CA ARG A 29 5.24 8.29 -14.55
C ARG A 29 6.45 8.64 -13.67
N ARG A 30 7.45 7.76 -13.59
CA ARG A 30 8.67 7.91 -12.77
C ARG A 30 8.41 7.92 -11.26
N HIS A 31 7.26 7.43 -10.79
CA HIS A 31 6.96 7.24 -9.36
C HIS A 31 7.36 5.84 -8.92
N PHE A 32 8.67 5.59 -8.89
CA PHE A 32 9.23 4.27 -8.66
C PHE A 32 8.84 3.67 -7.29
N LEU A 33 8.78 4.46 -6.20
CA LEU A 33 8.41 3.92 -4.87
C LEU A 33 7.00 3.32 -4.83
N LEU A 34 6.00 4.04 -5.34
CA LEU A 34 4.63 3.52 -5.34
C LEU A 34 4.47 2.39 -6.37
N GLY A 35 5.16 2.49 -7.50
CA GLY A 35 5.18 1.43 -8.51
C GLY A 35 5.73 0.13 -7.95
N ASP A 36 6.87 0.19 -7.25
CA ASP A 36 7.50 -0.97 -6.64
C ASP A 36 6.66 -1.52 -5.48
N LEU A 37 6.00 -0.66 -4.69
CA LEU A 37 5.04 -1.08 -3.65
C LEU A 37 3.88 -1.87 -4.25
N ALA A 38 3.25 -1.34 -5.30
CA ALA A 38 2.16 -2.00 -6.01
C ALA A 38 2.63 -3.31 -6.69
N GLY A 39 3.86 -3.33 -7.20
CA GLY A 39 4.51 -4.55 -7.69
C GLY A 39 4.71 -5.59 -6.59
N LEU A 40 5.11 -5.20 -5.38
CA LEU A 40 5.27 -6.10 -4.24
C LEU A 40 3.92 -6.69 -3.77
N LEU A 41 2.87 -5.87 -3.79
CA LEU A 41 1.49 -6.31 -3.53
C LEU A 41 1.03 -7.34 -4.57
N ALA A 42 1.27 -7.08 -5.86
CA ALA A 42 0.99 -8.03 -6.94
C ALA A 42 1.80 -9.33 -6.76
N PHE A 43 3.08 -9.24 -6.42
CA PHE A 43 3.93 -10.40 -6.18
C PHE A 43 3.41 -11.25 -5.01
N SER A 44 3.01 -10.61 -3.90
CA SER A 44 2.40 -11.30 -2.76
C SER A 44 1.13 -12.07 -3.16
N GLY A 45 0.26 -11.43 -3.95
CA GLY A 45 -0.97 -12.05 -4.48
C GLY A 45 -0.70 -13.21 -5.44
N ILE A 46 0.33 -13.11 -6.30
CA ILE A 46 0.75 -14.21 -7.18
C ILE A 46 1.24 -15.40 -6.35
N CYS A 47 2.07 -15.16 -5.33
CA CYS A 47 2.53 -16.24 -4.44
C CYS A 47 1.38 -16.92 -3.70
N PHE A 48 0.35 -16.16 -3.29
CA PHE A 48 -0.86 -16.70 -2.68
C PHE A 48 -1.67 -17.56 -3.66
N LEU A 49 -1.84 -17.10 -4.91
CA LEU A 49 -2.49 -17.89 -5.96
C LEU A 49 -1.72 -19.17 -6.30
N PHE A 50 -0.40 -19.11 -6.35
CA PHE A 50 0.44 -20.29 -6.55
C PHE A 50 0.25 -21.31 -5.43
N TYR A 51 0.16 -20.87 -4.18
CA TYR A 51 -0.17 -21.76 -3.08
C TYR A 51 -1.56 -22.39 -3.23
N GLY A 52 -2.58 -21.62 -3.63
CA GLY A 52 -3.93 -22.15 -3.84
C GLY A 52 -4.05 -23.20 -4.96
N VAL A 53 -3.12 -23.20 -5.93
CA VAL A 53 -3.15 -24.14 -7.07
C VAL A 53 -2.21 -25.35 -6.86
N TYR A 54 -1.03 -25.12 -6.28
CA TYR A 54 0.01 -26.15 -6.17
C TYR A 54 0.23 -26.66 -4.75
N GLU A 55 -0.39 -26.03 -3.74
CA GLU A 55 -0.26 -26.36 -2.31
C GLU A 55 1.20 -26.39 -1.80
N GLU A 56 2.09 -25.68 -2.50
CA GLU A 56 3.52 -25.66 -2.18
C GLU A 56 3.81 -24.86 -0.90
N PRO A 57 4.37 -25.48 0.17
CA PRO A 57 4.52 -24.84 1.48
C PRO A 57 5.53 -23.68 1.47
N LYS A 58 6.47 -23.70 0.51
CA LYS A 58 7.45 -22.62 0.33
C LYS A 58 6.80 -21.34 -0.19
N ALA A 59 5.87 -21.45 -1.13
CA ALA A 59 5.14 -20.31 -1.69
C ALA A 59 4.27 -19.64 -0.62
N TYR A 60 3.62 -20.46 0.23
CA TYR A 60 2.84 -19.97 1.37
C TYR A 60 3.70 -19.19 2.37
N THR A 61 4.87 -19.72 2.72
CA THR A 61 5.77 -19.07 3.69
C THR A 61 6.27 -17.72 3.16
N LEU A 62 6.60 -17.65 1.87
CA LEU A 62 7.07 -16.42 1.24
C LEU A 62 5.96 -15.37 1.12
N SER A 63 4.76 -15.77 0.67
CA SER A 63 3.59 -14.90 0.62
C SER A 63 3.29 -14.35 2.00
N ARG A 64 3.26 -15.20 3.02
CA ARG A 64 3.01 -14.82 4.41
C ARG A 64 4.05 -13.84 4.97
N LEU A 65 5.33 -14.04 4.66
CA LEU A 65 6.39 -13.11 5.09
C LEU A 65 6.25 -11.76 4.41
N CYS A 66 6.02 -11.75 3.10
CA CYS A 66 5.88 -10.52 2.32
C CYS A 66 4.65 -9.73 2.78
N ASP A 67 3.52 -10.42 2.89
CA ASP A 67 2.24 -9.89 3.34
C ASP A 67 2.31 -9.34 4.77
N GLY A 68 2.89 -10.09 5.70
CA GLY A 68 3.13 -9.63 7.07
C GLY A 68 4.04 -8.39 7.14
N ALA A 69 5.13 -8.37 6.37
CA ALA A 69 6.05 -7.23 6.32
C ALA A 69 5.40 -5.96 5.73
N LEU A 70 4.63 -6.13 4.66
CA LEU A 70 3.84 -5.07 4.04
C LEU A 70 2.83 -4.48 5.03
N LYS A 71 2.03 -5.32 5.68
CA LYS A 71 1.05 -4.90 6.70
C LYS A 71 1.67 -4.27 7.94
N GLY A 72 2.84 -4.74 8.33
CA GLY A 72 3.49 -4.31 9.56
C GLY A 72 3.87 -2.84 9.52
N MET A 73 4.80 -2.51 8.63
CA MET A 73 5.38 -1.16 8.56
C MET A 73 5.63 -0.72 7.12
N ALA A 74 5.89 -1.66 6.19
CA ALA A 74 6.38 -1.28 4.89
C ALA A 74 5.34 -0.54 4.05
N LEU A 75 4.08 -0.97 4.03
CA LEU A 75 3.02 -0.30 3.28
C LEU A 75 2.76 1.13 3.80
N PRO A 76 2.51 1.37 5.10
CA PRO A 76 2.35 2.73 5.61
C PRO A 76 3.52 3.65 5.30
N VAL A 77 4.75 3.19 5.54
CA VAL A 77 5.96 3.99 5.35
C VAL A 77 6.20 4.31 3.87
N LEU A 78 6.07 3.31 2.99
CA LEU A 78 6.28 3.51 1.55
C LEU A 78 5.18 4.36 0.90
N VAL A 79 3.93 4.27 1.36
CA VAL A 79 2.86 5.15 0.89
C VAL A 79 3.14 6.60 1.26
N VAL A 80 3.53 6.87 2.52
CA VAL A 80 3.87 8.23 2.96
C VAL A 80 5.06 8.77 2.18
N LEU A 81 6.17 8.03 2.10
CA LEU A 81 7.36 8.44 1.33
C LEU A 81 7.06 8.65 -0.15
N GLY A 82 6.29 7.74 -0.75
CA GLY A 82 5.86 7.84 -2.14
C GLY A 82 5.01 9.08 -2.40
N MET A 83 4.05 9.37 -1.53
CA MET A 83 3.20 10.56 -1.70
C MET A 83 3.94 11.86 -1.34
N LEU A 84 4.92 11.82 -0.44
CA LEU A 84 5.84 12.93 -0.20
C LEU A 84 6.67 13.25 -1.44
N ALA A 85 7.11 12.23 -2.19
CA ALA A 85 7.81 12.42 -3.46
C ALA A 85 6.95 13.22 -4.46
N VAL A 86 5.63 12.97 -4.49
CA VAL A 86 4.69 13.73 -5.33
C VAL A 86 4.43 15.13 -4.78
N THR A 87 4.17 15.24 -3.48
CA THR A 87 3.68 16.48 -2.86
C THR A 87 4.74 17.56 -2.64
N HIS A 88 5.98 17.14 -2.41
CA HIS A 88 7.15 18.02 -2.21
C HIS A 88 8.12 18.01 -3.39
N GLN A 89 7.73 17.45 -4.54
CA GLN A 89 8.54 17.34 -5.76
C GLN A 89 9.89 16.63 -5.56
N PHE A 90 10.03 15.83 -4.50
CA PHE A 90 11.21 15.04 -4.28
C PHE A 90 11.20 13.88 -5.28
N ARG A 91 12.02 13.94 -6.33
CA ARG A 91 12.15 12.86 -7.32
C ARG A 91 13.36 12.00 -6.97
N PRO A 92 13.23 10.97 -6.11
CA PRO A 92 14.34 10.08 -5.82
C PRO A 92 14.75 9.36 -7.11
N ALA A 93 16.06 9.25 -7.33
CA ALA A 93 16.58 8.44 -8.42
C ALA A 93 16.18 6.97 -8.21
N ARG A 94 16.04 6.20 -9.30
CA ARG A 94 15.55 4.81 -9.29
C ARG A 94 16.32 3.88 -8.33
N TRP A 95 17.61 4.11 -8.15
CA TRP A 95 18.44 3.34 -7.23
C TRP A 95 18.16 3.68 -5.77
N LEU A 96 17.89 4.96 -5.47
CA LEU A 96 17.53 5.41 -4.14
C LEU A 96 16.13 4.91 -3.76
N SER A 97 15.18 4.92 -4.69
CA SER A 97 13.84 4.37 -4.45
C SER A 97 13.88 2.88 -4.14
N ALA A 98 14.64 2.11 -4.92
CA ALA A 98 14.86 0.69 -4.66
C ALA A 98 15.56 0.47 -3.31
N GLY A 99 16.57 1.27 -2.98
CA GLY A 99 17.24 1.20 -1.67
C GLY A 99 16.30 1.47 -0.49
N ILE A 100 15.44 2.48 -0.58
CA ILE A 100 14.42 2.78 0.45
C ILE A 100 13.44 1.62 0.57
N LEU A 101 12.96 1.08 -0.53
CA LEU A 101 12.06 -0.07 -0.51
C LEU A 101 12.71 -1.28 0.15
N TRP A 102 13.92 -1.65 -0.29
CA TRP A 102 14.62 -2.80 0.26
C TRP A 102 14.92 -2.62 1.74
N THR A 103 15.39 -1.44 2.18
CA THR A 103 15.67 -1.18 3.59
C THR A 103 14.43 -1.25 4.47
N VAL A 104 13.32 -0.64 4.04
CA VAL A 104 12.04 -0.70 4.75
C VAL A 104 11.50 -2.13 4.80
N LEU A 105 11.58 -2.86 3.69
CA LEU A 105 11.15 -4.25 3.59
C LEU A 105 11.98 -5.18 4.49
N LEU A 106 13.31 -5.04 4.48
CA LEU A 106 14.22 -5.83 5.32
C LEU A 106 13.96 -5.55 6.80
N CYS A 107 13.75 -4.28 7.18
CA CYS A 107 13.39 -3.91 8.54
C CYS A 107 12.07 -4.54 8.97
N ALA A 108 11.05 -4.51 8.11
CA ALA A 108 9.76 -5.13 8.37
C ALA A 108 9.85 -6.67 8.48
N ILE A 109 10.63 -7.33 7.62
CA ILE A 109 10.88 -8.78 7.71
C ILE A 109 11.60 -9.15 9.00
N LEU A 110 12.63 -8.38 9.39
CA LEU A 110 13.35 -8.59 10.65
C LEU A 110 12.43 -8.44 11.87
N LEU A 111 11.47 -7.50 11.81
CA LEU A 111 10.49 -7.30 12.87
C LEU A 111 9.46 -8.44 12.94
N GLU A 112 9.06 -9.00 11.79
CA GLU A 112 8.10 -10.10 11.71
C GLU A 112 8.71 -11.48 12.07
N THR A 113 10.01 -11.68 11.86
CA THR A 113 10.70 -12.95 12.12
C THR A 113 11.19 -13.11 13.56
N LYS A 114 11.49 -12.01 14.28
CA LYS A 114 11.99 -12.09 15.66
C LYS A 114 10.86 -12.25 16.68
N VAL A 115 10.82 -13.41 17.34
CA VAL A 115 9.79 -13.79 18.33
C VAL A 115 9.81 -12.90 19.59
N ASN A 116 10.97 -12.40 20.00
CA ASN A 116 11.10 -11.56 21.20
C ASN A 116 10.61 -10.11 21.04
N LEU A 117 10.14 -9.73 19.84
CA LEU A 117 9.72 -8.36 19.52
C LEU A 117 8.20 -8.22 19.36
N THR A 118 7.38 -9.16 19.86
CA THR A 118 5.92 -9.12 19.71
C THR A 118 5.29 -7.82 20.22
N GLY A 119 5.70 -7.32 21.40
CA GLY A 119 5.21 -6.04 21.93
C GLY A 119 5.63 -4.84 21.07
N ILE A 120 6.89 -4.81 20.64
CA ILE A 120 7.43 -3.74 19.77
C ILE A 120 6.76 -3.77 18.40
N ARG A 121 6.45 -4.96 17.87
CA ARG A 121 5.77 -5.14 16.58
C ARG A 121 4.39 -4.47 16.56
N VAL A 122 3.60 -4.68 17.61
CA VAL A 122 2.27 -4.06 17.73
C VAL A 122 2.38 -2.54 17.83
N VAL A 123 3.31 -2.02 18.65
CA VAL A 123 3.53 -0.57 18.80
C VAL A 123 4.00 0.06 17.48
N VAL A 124 5.03 -0.50 16.84
CA VAL A 124 5.56 0.02 15.57
C VAL A 124 4.48 0.01 14.49
N ARG A 125 3.67 -1.07 14.42
CA ARG A 125 2.54 -1.16 13.50
C ARG A 125 1.52 -0.06 13.77
N LEU A 126 1.03 0.08 15.00
CA LEU A 126 0.05 1.12 15.36
C LEU A 126 0.59 2.54 15.12
N CYS A 127 1.87 2.79 15.40
CA CYS A 127 2.53 4.06 15.11
C CYS A 127 2.62 4.32 13.60
N ALA A 128 3.02 3.32 12.80
CA ALA A 128 3.14 3.46 11.35
C ALA A 128 1.77 3.72 10.70
N TRP A 129 0.75 2.97 11.12
CA TRP A 129 -0.63 3.14 10.63
C TRP A 129 -1.24 4.46 11.07
N SER A 130 -1.02 4.91 12.31
CA SER A 130 -1.51 6.22 12.76
C SER A 130 -0.79 7.39 12.07
N ALA A 131 0.51 7.28 11.81
CA ALA A 131 1.23 8.27 11.01
C ALA A 131 0.68 8.33 9.57
N LEU A 132 0.39 7.17 8.96
CA LEU A 132 -0.24 7.09 7.64
C LEU A 132 -1.62 7.75 7.65
N THR A 133 -2.45 7.55 8.67
CA THR A 133 -3.81 8.12 8.71
C THR A 133 -3.77 9.64 8.80
N VAL A 134 -2.89 10.19 9.64
CA VAL A 134 -2.66 11.64 9.73
C VAL A 134 -2.20 12.20 8.38
N PHE A 135 -1.28 11.50 7.70
CA PHE A 135 -0.79 11.92 6.40
C PHE A 135 -1.87 11.86 5.31
N LEU A 136 -2.67 10.79 5.27
CA LEU A 136 -3.77 10.64 4.32
C LEU A 136 -4.90 11.64 4.59
N TRP A 137 -5.13 12.03 5.85
CA TRP A 137 -6.02 13.14 6.17
C TRP A 137 -5.53 14.45 5.57
N TYR A 138 -4.25 14.78 5.75
CA TYR A 138 -3.62 15.93 5.10
C TYR A 138 -3.78 15.86 3.57
N LEU A 139 -3.53 14.69 2.97
CA LEU A 139 -3.67 14.47 1.53
C LEU A 139 -5.12 14.70 1.05
N ALA A 140 -6.10 14.17 1.78
CA ALA A 140 -7.52 14.36 1.48
C ALA A 140 -7.90 15.85 1.52
N THR A 141 -7.43 16.61 2.52
CA THR A 141 -7.68 18.06 2.54
C THR A 141 -7.07 18.79 1.34
N ARG A 142 -5.92 18.32 0.84
CA ARG A 142 -5.27 18.88 -0.35
C ARG A 142 -6.06 18.55 -1.62
N LEU A 143 -6.60 17.33 -1.73
CA LEU A 143 -7.48 16.92 -2.84
C LEU A 143 -8.81 17.66 -2.85
N LEU A 144 -9.41 17.90 -1.67
CA LEU A 144 -10.61 18.73 -1.54
C LEU A 144 -10.37 20.16 -2.07
N ARG A 145 -9.22 20.76 -1.73
CA ARG A 145 -8.81 22.08 -2.25
C ARG A 145 -8.56 22.08 -3.76
N ALA A 146 -8.23 20.93 -4.33
CA ALA A 146 -8.07 20.74 -5.77
C ALA A 146 -9.41 20.50 -6.51
N GLY A 147 -10.54 20.41 -5.80
CA GLY A 147 -11.85 20.11 -6.38
C GLY A 147 -12.12 18.62 -6.63
N GLU A 148 -11.23 17.73 -6.19
CA GLU A 148 -11.29 16.29 -6.41
C GLU A 148 -11.98 15.57 -5.24
N PHE A 149 -13.27 15.86 -5.05
CA PHE A 149 -14.06 15.38 -3.90
C PHE A 149 -14.20 13.86 -3.83
N VAL A 150 -14.40 13.19 -4.98
CA VAL A 150 -14.61 11.73 -5.03
C VAL A 150 -13.35 11.00 -4.54
N HIS A 151 -12.18 11.44 -4.97
CA HIS A 151 -10.90 10.85 -4.57
C HIS A 151 -10.56 11.16 -3.12
N ALA A 152 -10.90 12.36 -2.63
CA ALA A 152 -10.74 12.69 -1.22
C ALA A 152 -11.57 11.78 -0.31
N ILE A 153 -12.84 11.51 -0.67
CA ILE A 153 -13.70 10.57 0.05
C ILE A 153 -13.16 9.14 -0.07
N GLY A 154 -12.72 8.74 -1.26
CA GLY A 154 -12.11 7.43 -1.50
C GLY A 154 -10.91 7.15 -0.59
N ILE A 155 -10.03 8.13 -0.41
CA ILE A 155 -8.89 8.02 0.51
C ILE A 155 -9.35 7.90 1.96
N GLN A 156 -10.37 8.65 2.39
CA GLN A 156 -10.90 8.56 3.75
C GLN A 156 -11.52 7.18 4.03
N VAL A 157 -12.28 6.64 3.08
CA VAL A 157 -12.84 5.27 3.19
C VAL A 157 -11.70 4.24 3.25
N MET A 158 -10.65 4.42 2.45
CA MET A 158 -9.47 3.57 2.49
C MET A 158 -8.79 3.62 3.87
N VAL A 159 -8.58 4.82 4.44
CA VAL A 159 -7.98 5.00 5.77
C VAL A 159 -8.73 4.20 6.83
N VAL A 160 -10.06 4.33 6.84
CA VAL A 160 -10.93 3.61 7.78
C VAL A 160 -10.81 2.10 7.56
N SER A 161 -10.91 1.64 6.32
CA SER A 161 -10.81 0.20 6.01
C SER A 161 -9.48 -0.40 6.45
N ALA A 162 -8.38 0.33 6.25
CA ALA A 162 -7.05 -0.16 6.55
C ALA A 162 -6.73 -0.11 8.05
N GLN A 163 -7.30 0.85 8.79
CA GLN A 163 -7.28 0.84 10.27
C GLN A 163 -8.06 -0.33 10.84
N VAL A 164 -9.23 -0.67 10.26
CA VAL A 164 -10.00 -1.86 10.67
C VAL A 164 -9.14 -3.11 10.48
N VAL A 165 -8.51 -3.29 9.32
CA VAL A 165 -7.57 -4.40 9.05
C VAL A 165 -6.42 -4.42 10.06
N ALA A 166 -5.80 -3.27 10.35
CA ALA A 166 -4.66 -3.17 11.26
C ALA A 166 -5.02 -3.51 12.72
N VAL A 167 -6.19 -3.09 13.20
CA VAL A 167 -6.70 -3.40 14.54
C VAL A 167 -7.02 -4.89 14.65
N LEU A 168 -7.73 -5.44 13.66
CA LEU A 168 -8.05 -6.87 13.60
C LEU A 168 -6.78 -7.75 13.51
N ALA A 169 -5.72 -7.26 12.87
CA ALA A 169 -4.42 -7.94 12.82
C ALA A 169 -3.59 -7.80 14.11
N GLY A 170 -3.85 -6.78 14.94
CA GLY A 170 -3.04 -6.43 16.12
C GLY A 170 -3.46 -7.14 17.41
N ASN A 171 -4.73 -7.49 17.57
CA ASN A 171 -5.29 -8.02 18.81
C ASN A 171 -4.99 -9.52 19.09
N GLY A 172 -3.95 -10.11 18.49
CA GLY A 172 -3.58 -11.52 18.70
C GLY A 172 -4.48 -12.53 17.97
N SER A 173 -5.55 -12.08 17.32
CA SER A 173 -6.41 -12.82 16.40
C SER A 173 -5.73 -13.18 15.07
N ILE A 174 -4.41 -13.27 15.00
CA ILE A 174 -3.68 -13.64 13.78
C ILE A 174 -3.99 -15.10 13.38
N GLU A 175 -4.48 -15.93 14.30
CA GLU A 175 -5.02 -17.27 14.00
C GLU A 175 -6.49 -17.24 13.53
N PHE A 176 -7.33 -16.36 14.10
CA PHE A 176 -8.72 -16.14 13.64
C PHE A 176 -8.77 -15.49 12.25
N ALA A 177 -8.06 -14.38 12.07
CA ALA A 177 -7.91 -13.67 10.79
C ALA A 177 -7.26 -14.52 9.68
N ARG A 178 -6.51 -15.57 10.04
CA ARG A 178 -5.85 -16.47 9.09
C ARG A 178 -6.79 -17.51 8.48
N ASN A 179 -7.87 -17.87 9.16
CA ASN A 179 -8.87 -18.83 8.68
C ASN A 179 -10.22 -18.19 8.37
N ASP A 180 -10.43 -16.94 8.78
CA ASP A 180 -11.65 -16.21 8.49
C ASP A 180 -11.61 -15.63 7.07
N MET A 181 -12.18 -16.39 6.13
CA MET A 181 -12.49 -15.99 4.77
C MET A 181 -13.00 -14.53 4.61
N PRO A 182 -13.94 -13.99 5.43
CA PRO A 182 -14.37 -12.60 5.28
C PRO A 182 -13.25 -11.58 5.55
N TYR A 183 -12.29 -11.90 6.43
CA TYR A 183 -11.15 -11.03 6.70
C TYR A 183 -10.21 -10.98 5.49
N LEU A 184 -9.83 -12.13 4.95
CA LEU A 184 -8.93 -12.23 3.79
C LEU A 184 -9.51 -11.54 2.56
N LEU A 185 -10.82 -11.69 2.31
CA LEU A 185 -11.52 -10.97 1.25
C LEU A 185 -11.49 -9.46 1.46
N PHE A 186 -11.92 -9.00 2.64
CA PHE A 186 -11.99 -7.57 2.95
C PHE A 186 -10.62 -6.92 2.80
N GLU A 187 -9.59 -7.60 3.29
CA GLU A 187 -8.22 -7.17 3.21
C GLU A 187 -7.73 -7.04 1.76
N THR A 188 -7.90 -8.09 0.96
CA THR A 188 -7.44 -8.13 -0.45
C THR A 188 -8.15 -7.06 -1.29
N ILE A 189 -9.45 -6.85 -1.04
CA ILE A 189 -10.25 -5.80 -1.69
C ILE A 189 -9.77 -4.42 -1.24
N SER A 190 -9.51 -4.22 0.06
CA SER A 190 -9.02 -2.94 0.59
C SER A 190 -7.65 -2.56 0.02
N ALA A 191 -6.76 -3.54 -0.14
CA ALA A 191 -5.44 -3.34 -0.75
C ALA A 191 -5.54 -3.02 -2.26
N SER A 192 -6.47 -3.67 -2.96
CA SER A 192 -6.76 -3.36 -4.36
C SER A 192 -7.29 -1.92 -4.50
N PHE A 193 -8.24 -1.54 -3.65
CA PHE A 193 -8.82 -0.20 -3.63
C PHE A 193 -7.76 0.87 -3.30
N LEU A 194 -6.85 0.59 -2.37
CA LEU A 194 -5.71 1.45 -2.05
C LEU A 194 -4.86 1.74 -3.30
N CYS A 195 -4.52 0.71 -4.08
CA CYS A 195 -3.70 0.90 -5.28
C CYS A 195 -4.39 1.84 -6.30
N VAL A 196 -5.70 1.68 -6.49
CA VAL A 196 -6.50 2.54 -7.37
C VAL A 196 -6.53 3.98 -6.85
N GLN A 197 -6.83 4.16 -5.56
CA GLN A 197 -6.92 5.50 -4.96
C GLN A 197 -5.58 6.23 -5.00
N LEU A 198 -4.47 5.53 -4.74
CA LEU A 198 -3.13 6.14 -4.87
C LEU A 198 -2.83 6.54 -6.30
N TYR A 199 -3.11 5.68 -7.28
CA TYR A 199 -2.90 6.00 -8.69
C TYR A 199 -3.66 7.29 -9.10
N TYR A 200 -4.94 7.38 -8.76
CA TYR A 200 -5.73 8.58 -9.07
C TYR A 200 -5.32 9.81 -8.25
N ALA A 201 -4.95 9.64 -6.97
CA ALA A 201 -4.47 10.73 -6.14
C ALA A 201 -3.17 11.35 -6.69
N VAL A 202 -2.23 10.52 -7.13
CA VAL A 202 -1.01 10.98 -7.81
C VAL A 202 -1.38 11.79 -9.06
N TYR A 203 -2.31 11.25 -9.87
CA TYR A 203 -2.71 11.92 -11.10
C TYR A 203 -3.40 13.28 -10.86
N ALA A 204 -4.32 13.34 -9.90
CA ALA A 204 -5.00 14.57 -9.50
C ALA A 204 -3.99 15.62 -9.01
N LEU A 205 -3.01 15.21 -8.19
CA LEU A 205 -1.99 16.12 -7.67
C LEU A 205 -1.06 16.64 -8.77
N GLU A 206 -0.63 15.78 -9.70
CA GLU A 206 0.16 16.20 -10.86
C GLU A 206 -0.59 17.25 -11.69
N ARG A 207 -1.89 17.05 -11.95
CA ARG A 207 -2.72 18.01 -12.68
C ARG A 207 -2.82 19.37 -11.99
N VAL A 208 -2.81 19.41 -10.67
CA VAL A 208 -2.93 20.66 -9.89
C VAL A 208 -1.59 21.36 -9.73
N MET A 209 -0.47 20.62 -9.71
CA MET A 209 0.88 21.18 -9.54
C MET A 209 1.50 21.66 -10.86
N THR A 210 1.13 21.07 -12.00
CA THR A 210 1.63 21.46 -13.31
C THR A 210 1.27 22.93 -13.67
N PRO A 211 0.07 23.45 -13.37
CA PRO A 211 -0.27 24.87 -13.55
C PRO A 211 0.51 25.81 -12.63
N GLN A 212 0.83 25.41 -11.40
CA GLN A 212 1.49 26.29 -10.42
C GLN A 212 2.97 26.50 -10.73
N THR A 213 3.65 25.52 -11.32
CA THR A 213 5.06 25.65 -11.76
C THR A 213 5.21 26.63 -12.92
N VAL A 214 4.26 26.64 -13.87
CA VAL A 214 4.23 27.64 -14.97
C VAL A 214 3.94 29.05 -14.45
N ARG A 215 3.03 29.19 -13.48
CA ARG A 215 2.69 30.50 -12.91
C ARG A 215 3.82 31.10 -12.08
N ALA A 216 4.55 30.26 -11.32
CA ALA A 216 5.69 30.68 -10.52
C ALA A 216 6.90 31.09 -11.38
N SER A 217 7.14 30.43 -12.52
CA SER A 217 8.21 30.82 -13.45
C SER A 217 7.91 32.13 -14.19
N VAL A 218 6.64 32.47 -14.40
CA VAL A 218 6.26 33.73 -15.05
C VAL A 218 6.38 34.91 -14.07
N SER A 219 6.06 34.71 -12.78
CA SER A 219 6.22 35.76 -11.75
C SER A 219 7.66 36.03 -11.32
N SER A 220 8.61 35.13 -11.61
CA SER A 220 10.04 35.35 -11.34
C SER A 220 10.78 36.01 -12.50
N ILE A 221 10.09 36.30 -13.61
CA ILE A 221 10.64 36.96 -14.81
C ILE A 221 10.13 38.41 -14.94
N SER A 222 9.10 38.79 -14.18
CA SER A 222 8.59 40.16 -14.04
C SER A 222 9.19 40.89 -12.84
#